data_AF-A0A091PQQ3-F1
#
_entry.id   AF-A0A091PQQ3-F1
#
_cell.length_a   1.000
_cell.length_b   1.000
_cell.length_c   1.000
_cell.angle_alpha   90.00
_cell.angle_beta   90.00
_cell.angle_gamma   90.00
#
_symmetry.space_group_name_H-M   'P 1'
#
loop_
_entity.id
_entity.type
_entity.pdbx_description
1 polymer ?
#
loop_
_entity_poly.entity_id
_entity_poly.type
_entity_poly.pdbx_seq_one_letter_code
_entity_poly.pdbx_strand_id
1 'polypeptide(L)'
;MQELVAGVEKIRFDLEADVEQQRGARPLPFPGMDKLGSAVCEFFHRGLCTKGMRCPFRHVVGEKTVVCKHWLRGLCKKGDGCNFLHEYDATKMPECYFFSKFGSCPFLHIDSTTSTMGCPRYDRGFCRHGPLCKYKHTRRVMCANYLVGFCPEGPKCKFM
;
A
#
# COMPACT_ATOMS: atom_id res chain seq x y z
N MET A 1 24.00 26.86 -5.87
CA MET A 1 24.72 28.16 -5.99
C MET A 1 23.81 29.33 -5.65
N GLN A 2 22.57 29.37 -6.15
CA GLN A 2 21.60 30.43 -5.82
C GLN A 2 21.23 30.49 -4.33
N GLU A 3 21.10 29.35 -3.65
CA GLU A 3 20.83 29.29 -2.19
C GLU A 3 21.94 29.92 -1.34
N LEU A 4 23.21 29.87 -1.78
CA LEU A 4 24.35 30.47 -1.07
C LEU A 4 24.47 31.98 -1.31
N VAL A 5 24.01 32.45 -2.47
CA VAL A 5 24.12 33.86 -2.89
C VAL A 5 22.87 34.66 -2.47
N ALA A 6 21.69 34.04 -2.51
CA ALA A 6 20.40 34.64 -2.23
C ALA A 6 19.50 33.69 -1.43
N GLY A 7 20.04 33.12 -0.35
CA GLY A 7 19.29 32.26 0.57
C GLY A 7 18.19 33.04 1.29
N VAL A 8 16.95 32.56 1.19
CA VAL A 8 15.76 33.18 1.80
C VAL A 8 15.34 32.51 3.11
N GLU A 9 16.13 31.56 3.63
CA GLU A 9 15.77 30.72 4.78
C GLU A 9 15.51 31.51 6.08
N LYS A 10 16.08 32.71 6.21
CA LYS A 10 15.89 33.60 7.38
C LYS A 10 14.74 34.60 7.20
N ILE A 11 14.09 34.60 6.04
CA ILE A 11 13.01 35.50 5.69
C ILE A 11 11.71 34.73 5.80
N ARG A 12 10.78 35.22 6.61
CA ARG A 12 9.42 34.70 6.68
C ARG A 12 8.55 35.47 5.71
N PHE A 13 7.97 34.78 4.75
CA PHE A 13 7.10 35.42 3.75
C PHE A 13 5.67 35.56 4.28
N ASP A 14 4.98 36.61 3.84
CA ASP A 14 3.55 36.77 4.14
C ASP A 14 2.74 35.57 3.63
N LEU A 15 3.13 34.98 2.50
CA LEU A 15 2.52 33.78 1.95
C LEU A 15 2.59 32.59 2.91
N GLU A 16 3.72 32.38 3.59
CA GLU A 16 3.87 31.29 4.56
C GLU A 16 2.92 31.50 5.73
N ALA A 17 2.86 32.72 6.26
CA ALA A 17 1.95 33.07 7.35
C ALA A 17 0.48 32.93 6.94
N ASP A 18 0.12 33.29 5.71
CA ASP A 18 -1.25 33.18 5.20
C ASP A 18 -1.67 31.73 4.97
N VAL A 19 -0.76 30.86 4.52
CA VAL A 19 -0.99 29.41 4.36
C VAL A 19 -1.19 28.74 5.72
N GLU A 20 -0.28 28.98 6.67
CA GLU A 20 -0.37 28.44 8.04
C GLU A 20 -1.66 28.88 8.74
N GLN A 21 -2.05 30.15 8.58
CA GLN A 21 -3.25 30.70 9.20
C GLN A 21 -4.53 30.46 8.38
N GLN A 22 -4.41 29.82 7.21
CA GLN A 22 -5.48 29.61 6.23
C GLN A 22 -6.31 30.88 5.97
N ARG A 23 -5.62 32.03 5.87
CA ARG A 23 -6.23 33.34 5.64
C ARG A 23 -6.86 33.39 4.25
N GLY A 24 -7.96 34.11 4.12
CA GLY A 24 -8.70 34.24 2.86
C GLY A 24 -9.49 33.00 2.42
N ALA A 25 -9.35 31.86 3.10
CA ALA A 25 -10.06 30.64 2.73
C ALA A 25 -11.56 30.72 3.10
N ARG A 26 -12.40 31.08 2.13
CA ARG A 26 -13.86 31.11 2.29
C ARG A 26 -14.43 29.67 2.36
N PRO A 27 -15.56 29.46 3.06
CA PRO A 27 -16.25 28.17 3.04
C PRO A 27 -16.66 27.80 1.61
N LEU A 28 -16.67 26.49 1.32
CA LEU A 28 -17.18 25.97 0.06
C LEU A 28 -18.66 26.30 -0.10
N PRO A 29 -19.12 26.57 -1.33
CA PRO A 29 -20.50 26.97 -1.60
C PRO A 29 -21.49 25.85 -1.28
N PHE A 30 -21.10 24.59 -1.52
CA PHE A 30 -21.94 23.42 -1.29
C PHE A 30 -21.28 22.44 -0.32
N PRO A 31 -22.06 21.80 0.58
CA PRO A 31 -21.55 20.74 1.43
C PRO A 31 -21.25 19.47 0.61
N GLY A 32 -20.21 18.75 0.98
CA GLY A 32 -19.88 17.45 0.37
C GLY A 32 -19.15 17.52 -0.97
N MET A 33 -18.68 18.70 -1.39
CA MET A 33 -17.76 18.81 -2.52
C MET A 33 -16.46 18.06 -2.23
N ASP A 34 -15.90 17.45 -3.27
CA ASP A 34 -14.60 16.80 -3.21
C ASP A 34 -13.49 17.85 -3.11
N LYS A 35 -12.56 17.60 -2.19
CA LYS A 35 -11.45 18.52 -1.89
C LYS A 35 -10.15 17.95 -2.44
N LEU A 36 -10.23 17.39 -3.65
CA LEU A 36 -9.09 16.72 -4.27
C LEU A 36 -7.99 17.74 -4.55
N GLY A 37 -6.78 17.48 -4.03
CA GLY A 37 -5.64 18.38 -4.20
C GLY A 37 -5.63 19.58 -3.25
N SER A 38 -6.60 19.73 -2.33
CA SER A 38 -6.49 20.74 -1.29
C SER A 38 -5.59 20.28 -0.14
N ALA A 39 -4.94 21.24 0.52
CA ALA A 39 -4.09 20.97 1.67
C ALA A 39 -4.88 20.37 2.83
N VAL A 40 -4.19 19.65 3.72
CA VAL A 40 -4.77 19.14 4.96
C VAL A 40 -5.08 20.31 5.88
N CYS A 41 -6.27 20.30 6.48
CA CYS A 41 -6.64 21.35 7.42
C CYS A 41 -5.90 21.19 8.75
N GLU A 42 -4.93 22.06 9.01
CA GLU A 42 -4.20 22.08 10.29
C GLU A 42 -5.11 22.37 11.49
N PHE A 43 -6.09 23.27 11.34
CA PHE A 43 -7.05 23.55 12.40
C PHE A 43 -7.92 22.33 12.73
N PHE A 44 -8.26 21.51 11.74
CA PHE A 44 -9.03 20.29 12.00
C PHE A 44 -8.18 19.26 12.73
N HIS A 45 -6.91 19.11 12.33
CA HIS A 45 -5.96 18.24 13.03
C HIS A 45 -5.74 18.65 14.50
N ARG A 46 -5.86 19.95 14.82
CA ARG A 46 -5.80 20.48 16.19
C ARG A 46 -7.16 20.55 16.91
N GLY A 47 -8.27 20.18 16.24
CA GLY A 47 -9.62 20.25 16.82
C GLY A 47 -10.26 21.65 16.89
N LEU A 48 -9.71 22.63 16.18
CA LEU A 48 -10.14 24.04 16.20
C LEU A 48 -10.93 24.48 14.95
N CYS A 49 -11.15 23.60 13.98
CA CYS A 49 -11.81 23.97 12.72
C CYS A 49 -13.31 24.22 12.90
N THR A 50 -13.75 25.46 12.68
CA THR A 50 -15.17 25.88 12.76
C THR A 50 -15.94 25.73 11.44
N LYS A 51 -15.25 25.47 10.32
CA LYS A 51 -15.87 25.44 8.98
C LYS A 51 -16.60 24.13 8.67
N GLY A 52 -16.42 23.09 9.49
CA GLY A 52 -17.09 21.79 9.36
C GLY A 52 -16.97 21.18 7.95
N MET A 53 -18.07 20.64 7.43
CA MET A 53 -18.12 20.00 6.10
C MET A 53 -17.91 20.97 4.93
N ARG A 54 -18.03 22.29 5.16
CA ARG A 54 -17.77 23.34 4.16
C ARG A 54 -16.35 23.89 4.24
N CYS A 55 -15.47 23.30 5.05
CA CYS A 55 -14.06 23.66 5.04
C CYS A 55 -13.46 23.39 3.64
N PRO A 56 -12.77 24.36 3.00
CA PRO A 56 -12.13 24.12 1.70
C PRO A 56 -10.93 23.14 1.78
N PHE A 57 -10.39 22.96 2.97
CA PHE A 57 -9.28 22.05 3.24
C PHE A 57 -9.76 20.65 3.61
N ARG A 58 -8.89 19.68 3.34
CA ARG A 58 -9.16 18.25 3.56
C ARG A 58 -9.14 17.92 5.05
N HIS A 59 -10.19 17.25 5.53
CA HIS A 59 -10.25 16.70 6.88
C HIS A 59 -9.87 15.22 6.85
N VAL A 60 -8.82 14.84 7.57
CA VAL A 60 -8.35 13.45 7.66
C VAL A 60 -8.89 12.86 8.95
N VAL A 61 -9.74 11.85 8.83
CA VAL A 61 -10.34 11.16 9.98
C VAL A 61 -9.84 9.73 10.01
N GLY A 62 -9.18 9.36 11.11
CA GLY A 62 -8.68 8.02 11.39
C GLY A 62 -7.51 7.58 10.50
N GLU A 63 -6.93 6.44 10.87
CA GLU A 63 -5.93 5.76 10.05
C GLU A 63 -6.62 4.90 9.00
N LYS A 64 -6.28 5.13 7.73
CA LYS A 64 -6.82 4.36 6.59
C LYS A 64 -5.71 3.45 6.07
N THR A 65 -6.03 2.18 5.88
CA THR A 65 -5.04 1.13 5.61
C THR A 65 -4.77 0.92 4.13
N VAL A 66 -5.76 1.12 3.27
CA VAL A 66 -5.67 0.81 1.83
C VAL A 66 -6.00 2.02 0.98
N VAL A 67 -5.21 2.24 -0.07
CA VAL A 67 -5.40 3.33 -1.04
C VAL A 67 -6.71 3.18 -1.81
N CYS A 68 -7.43 4.28 -1.95
CA CYS A 68 -8.69 4.35 -2.68
C CYS A 68 -8.46 4.24 -4.19
N LYS A 69 -8.92 3.14 -4.80
CA LYS A 69 -8.85 2.95 -6.26
C LYS A 69 -9.57 4.02 -7.08
N HIS A 70 -10.61 4.65 -6.53
CA HIS A 70 -11.37 5.71 -7.24
C HIS A 70 -10.68 7.06 -7.14
N TRP A 71 -9.99 7.32 -6.03
CA TRP A 71 -9.20 8.54 -5.84
C TRP A 71 -8.00 8.58 -6.77
N LEU A 72 -7.33 7.45 -6.98
CA LEU A 72 -6.23 7.32 -7.96
C LEU A 72 -6.64 7.74 -9.39
N ARG A 73 -7.94 7.71 -9.70
CA ARG A 73 -8.50 8.10 -11.00
C ARG A 73 -9.18 9.48 -10.97
N GLY A 74 -9.19 10.16 -9.82
CA GLY A 74 -9.92 11.43 -9.63
C GLY A 74 -11.45 11.30 -9.61
N LEU A 75 -11.99 10.10 -9.33
CA LEU A 75 -13.44 9.82 -9.43
C LEU A 75 -14.10 9.54 -8.06
N CYS A 76 -13.41 9.84 -6.95
CA CYS A 76 -13.94 9.54 -5.63
C CYS A 76 -14.97 10.60 -5.17
N LYS A 77 -16.26 10.24 -5.17
CA LYS A 77 -17.36 11.11 -4.71
C LYS A 77 -17.48 11.23 -3.18
N LYS A 78 -16.79 10.37 -2.42
CA LYS A 78 -16.90 10.33 -0.95
C LYS A 78 -16.03 11.39 -0.25
N GLY A 79 -15.12 12.04 -0.97
CA GLY A 79 -14.26 13.10 -0.42
C GLY A 79 -13.57 12.68 0.88
N ASP A 80 -13.67 13.53 1.90
CA ASP A 80 -13.09 13.32 3.25
C ASP A 80 -13.66 12.07 3.96
N GLY A 81 -14.95 11.77 3.73
CA GLY A 81 -15.67 10.63 4.29
C GLY A 81 -15.41 9.30 3.60
N CYS A 82 -14.41 9.22 2.71
CA CYS A 82 -14.01 7.96 2.11
C CYS A 82 -13.34 7.05 3.15
N ASN A 83 -13.75 5.78 3.23
CA ASN A 83 -13.13 4.78 4.12
C ASN A 83 -11.73 4.35 3.68
N PHE A 84 -11.28 4.79 2.50
CA PHE A 84 -10.00 4.43 1.91
C PHE A 84 -9.05 5.64 1.91
N LEU A 85 -7.74 5.36 1.90
CA LEU A 85 -6.69 6.36 1.91
C LEU A 85 -6.68 7.17 0.61
N HIS A 86 -6.65 8.50 0.73
CA HIS A 86 -6.51 9.45 -0.38
C HIS A 86 -5.08 10.01 -0.36
N GLU A 87 -4.12 9.10 -0.41
CA GLU A 87 -2.68 9.36 -0.41
C GLU A 87 -2.00 8.30 -1.27
N TYR A 88 -0.94 8.69 -1.97
CA TYR A 88 -0.21 7.78 -2.83
C TYR A 88 0.85 7.05 -1.98
N ASP A 89 0.51 5.83 -1.57
CA ASP A 89 1.41 4.93 -0.86
C ASP A 89 1.43 3.58 -1.59
N ALA A 90 2.56 3.26 -2.22
CA ALA A 90 2.72 2.03 -2.99
C ALA A 90 2.62 0.77 -2.11
N THR A 91 2.94 0.88 -0.81
CA THR A 91 2.90 -0.25 0.13
C THR A 91 1.48 -0.59 0.59
N LYS A 92 0.58 0.40 0.53
CA LYS A 92 -0.84 0.29 0.92
C LYS A 92 -1.77 0.19 -0.30
N MET A 93 -1.22 -0.06 -1.47
CA MET A 93 -2.01 -0.21 -2.69
C MET A 93 -2.86 -1.49 -2.61
N PRO A 94 -4.12 -1.50 -3.10
CA PRO A 94 -4.90 -2.73 -3.13
C PRO A 94 -4.23 -3.79 -4.01
N GLU A 95 -4.58 -5.05 -3.72
CA GLU A 95 -4.10 -6.21 -4.48
C GLU A 95 -4.59 -6.18 -5.93
N CYS A 96 -3.71 -6.59 -6.85
CA CYS A 96 -4.05 -6.73 -8.26
C CYS A 96 -4.94 -7.94 -8.47
N TYR A 97 -6.21 -7.72 -8.81
CA TYR A 97 -7.15 -8.80 -9.08
C TYR A 97 -6.71 -9.72 -10.24
N PHE A 98 -6.08 -9.16 -11.27
CA PHE A 98 -5.73 -9.88 -12.50
C PHE A 98 -4.33 -10.51 -12.47
N PHE A 99 -3.51 -10.24 -11.44
CA PHE A 99 -2.11 -10.68 -11.36
C PHE A 99 -1.37 -10.53 -12.70
N SER A 100 -1.57 -9.38 -13.37
CA SER A 100 -1.01 -9.16 -14.71
C SER A 100 0.51 -9.18 -14.60
N LYS A 101 1.12 -10.30 -14.99
CA LYS A 101 2.58 -10.47 -15.01
C LYS A 101 3.28 -9.58 -16.02
N PHE A 102 2.52 -8.94 -16.92
CA PHE A 102 3.05 -8.12 -17.99
C PHE A 102 2.68 -6.64 -17.78
N GLY A 103 3.70 -5.77 -17.77
CA GLY A 103 3.59 -4.32 -17.64
C GLY A 103 3.93 -3.76 -16.25
N SER A 104 3.97 -2.43 -16.14
CA SER A 104 4.12 -1.70 -14.88
C SER A 104 2.75 -1.60 -14.18
N CYS A 105 2.35 -2.64 -13.45
CA CYS A 105 1.11 -2.62 -12.67
C CYS A 105 1.30 -1.81 -11.37
N PRO A 106 0.48 -0.77 -11.09
CA PRO A 106 0.59 -0.01 -9.84
C PRO A 106 0.13 -0.80 -8.61
N PHE A 107 -0.65 -1.87 -8.78
CA PHE A 107 -1.28 -2.65 -7.71
C PHE A 107 -0.35 -3.73 -7.14
N LEU A 108 -0.56 -4.12 -5.88
CA LEU A 108 0.28 -5.13 -5.23
C LEU A 108 0.09 -6.51 -5.88
N HIS A 109 1.20 -7.13 -6.27
CA HIS A 109 1.25 -8.52 -6.71
C HIS A 109 1.72 -9.38 -5.53
N ILE A 110 0.77 -9.96 -4.81
CA ILE A 110 1.08 -10.92 -3.75
C ILE A 110 1.25 -12.29 -4.41
N ASP A 111 2.49 -12.77 -4.48
CA ASP A 111 2.76 -14.09 -5.01
C ASP A 111 2.16 -15.16 -4.09
N SER A 112 1.11 -15.81 -4.57
CA SER A 112 0.48 -16.98 -3.96
C SER A 112 1.42 -18.18 -3.78
N THR A 113 2.65 -18.12 -4.31
CA THR A 113 3.72 -19.08 -4.03
C THR A 113 4.23 -19.02 -2.59
N THR A 114 3.87 -17.96 -1.86
CA THR A 114 3.97 -17.88 -0.40
C THR A 114 2.68 -18.35 0.28
N SER A 115 1.91 -19.24 -0.35
CA SER A 115 1.01 -20.10 0.40
C SER A 115 1.90 -20.96 1.30
N THR A 116 1.88 -20.66 2.60
CA THR A 116 2.57 -21.42 3.65
C THR A 116 2.18 -22.90 3.64
N MET A 117 1.06 -23.24 2.99
CA MET A 117 0.53 -24.59 2.87
C MET A 117 1.13 -25.29 1.65
N GLY A 118 2.02 -26.25 1.92
CA GLY A 118 2.51 -27.21 0.91
C GLY A 118 1.37 -28.00 0.28
N CYS A 119 1.56 -28.48 -0.95
CA CYS A 119 0.58 -29.30 -1.63
C CYS A 119 0.50 -30.70 -0.99
N PRO A 120 -0.61 -31.07 -0.33
CA PRO A 120 -0.70 -32.36 0.38
C PRO A 120 -0.53 -33.57 -0.55
N ARG A 121 -0.83 -33.40 -1.83
CA ARG A 121 -0.74 -34.46 -2.84
C ARG A 121 0.67 -34.60 -3.39
N TYR A 122 1.40 -33.49 -3.55
CA TYR A 122 2.81 -33.51 -3.92
C TYR A 122 3.70 -34.00 -2.78
N ASP A 123 3.37 -33.65 -1.53
CA ASP A 123 4.08 -34.14 -0.35
C ASP A 123 3.95 -35.66 -0.17
N ARG A 124 2.89 -36.27 -0.74
CA ARG A 124 2.72 -37.73 -0.85
C ARG A 124 3.43 -38.35 -2.07
N GLY A 125 4.14 -37.55 -2.86
CA GLY A 125 4.98 -37.98 -3.98
C GLY A 125 4.55 -37.44 -5.35
N PHE A 126 3.26 -37.35 -5.64
CA PHE A 126 2.81 -36.97 -7.00
C PHE A 126 1.56 -36.10 -7.00
N CYS A 127 1.65 -34.93 -7.64
CA CYS A 127 0.51 -34.05 -7.87
C CYS A 127 0.07 -34.09 -9.33
N ARG A 128 -1.22 -34.41 -9.56
CA ARG A 128 -1.84 -34.49 -10.90
C ARG A 128 -1.82 -33.17 -11.67
N HIS A 129 -1.74 -32.04 -10.96
CA HIS A 129 -1.69 -30.70 -11.56
C HIS A 129 -0.26 -30.29 -11.98
N GLY A 130 0.76 -31.07 -11.63
CA GLY A 130 2.15 -30.84 -12.05
C GLY A 130 2.63 -29.42 -11.73
N PRO A 131 3.36 -28.75 -12.65
CA PRO A 131 3.90 -27.41 -12.43
C PRO A 131 2.81 -26.31 -12.36
N LEU A 132 1.57 -26.62 -12.74
CA LEU A 132 0.44 -25.69 -12.70
C LEU A 132 -0.36 -25.80 -11.39
N CYS A 133 0.15 -26.52 -10.39
CA CYS A 133 -0.55 -26.65 -9.11
C CYS A 133 -0.62 -25.32 -8.37
N LYS A 134 -1.81 -25.00 -7.83
CA LYS A 134 -2.06 -23.84 -6.96
C LYS A 134 -1.24 -23.86 -5.66
N TYR A 135 -0.86 -25.04 -5.17
CA TYR A 135 -0.16 -25.22 -3.91
C TYR A 135 1.35 -25.39 -4.13
N LYS A 136 2.16 -24.96 -3.15
CA LYS A 136 3.62 -25.03 -3.25
C LYS A 136 4.11 -26.48 -3.30
N HIS A 137 4.88 -26.81 -4.33
CA HIS A 137 5.60 -28.07 -4.46
C HIS A 137 7.03 -27.90 -3.95
N THR A 138 7.37 -28.55 -2.83
CA THR A 138 8.75 -28.54 -2.30
C THR A 138 9.40 -29.87 -2.64
N ARG A 139 10.34 -29.87 -3.60
CA ARG A 139 11.05 -31.09 -4.00
C ARG A 139 11.98 -31.53 -2.86
N ARG A 140 11.72 -32.71 -2.29
CA ARG A 140 12.65 -33.35 -1.36
C ARG A 140 13.72 -34.08 -2.18
N VAL A 141 14.98 -33.73 -1.97
CA VAL A 141 16.12 -34.44 -2.58
C VAL A 141 16.54 -35.52 -1.58
N MET A 142 16.33 -36.78 -1.95
CA MET A 142 16.77 -37.92 -1.14
C MET A 142 18.30 -38.00 -1.16
N CYS A 143 18.91 -38.38 -0.04
CA CYS A 143 20.34 -38.67 0.04
C CYS A 143 20.66 -39.88 -0.85
N ALA A 144 21.49 -39.69 -1.87
CA ALA A 144 21.93 -40.78 -2.74
C ALA A 144 22.60 -41.90 -1.95
N ASN A 145 23.46 -41.55 -0.98
CA ASN A 145 24.15 -42.52 -0.12
C ASN A 145 23.18 -43.29 0.79
N TYR A 146 22.06 -42.69 1.19
CA TYR A 146 21.03 -43.38 1.97
C TYR A 146 20.28 -44.39 1.11
N LEU A 147 19.93 -44.01 -0.13
CA LEU A 147 19.28 -44.90 -1.09
C LEU A 147 20.14 -46.14 -1.42
N VAL A 148 21.46 -45.99 -1.50
CA VAL A 148 22.38 -47.12 -1.74
C VAL A 148 22.85 -47.83 -0.47
N GLY A 149 22.36 -47.43 0.73
CA GLY A 149 22.65 -48.10 2.00
C GLY A 149 23.98 -47.75 2.67
N PHE A 150 24.71 -46.75 2.17
CA PHE A 150 26.02 -46.33 2.68
C PHE A 150 25.99 -45.02 3.49
N CYS A 151 24.81 -44.50 3.83
CA CYS A 151 24.72 -43.24 4.59
C CYS A 151 25.15 -43.47 6.05
N PRO A 152 26.20 -42.77 6.54
CA PRO A 152 26.67 -42.90 7.92
C PRO A 152 25.64 -42.43 8.96
N GLU A 153 24.72 -41.54 8.56
CA GLU A 153 23.63 -41.05 9.42
C GLU A 153 22.42 -42.00 9.44
N GLY A 154 22.37 -42.97 8.53
CA GLY A 154 21.26 -43.91 8.39
C GLY A 154 19.90 -43.21 8.35
N PRO A 155 18.88 -43.70 9.07
CA PRO A 155 17.52 -43.14 9.05
C PRO A 155 17.41 -41.77 9.75
N LYS A 156 18.51 -41.24 10.30
CA LYS A 156 18.54 -39.88 10.87
C LYS A 156 19.05 -38.84 9.87
N CYS A 157 19.29 -39.23 8.61
CA CYS A 157 19.82 -38.32 7.61
C CYS A 157 18.88 -37.13 7.35
N LYS A 158 19.45 -35.92 7.30
CA LYS A 158 18.70 -34.68 6.99
C LYS A 158 17.99 -34.72 5.64
N PHE A 159 18.48 -35.55 4.72
CA PHE A 159 17.97 -35.70 3.36
C PHE A 159 17.27 -37.07 3.17
N MET A 160 16.65 -37.62 4.21
CA MET A 160 15.78 -38.80 4.14
C MET A 160 14.38 -38.50 3.59
#